data_AF-A0A379AB33-F1
#
_entry.id   AF-A0A379AB33-F1
#
_cell.length_a   1.000
_cell.length_b   1.000
_cell.length_c   1.000
_cell.angle_alpha   90.00
_cell.angle_beta   90.00
_cell.angle_gamma   90.00
#
_symmetry.space_group_name_H-M   'P 1'
#
loop_
_entity.id
_entity.type
_entity.pdbx_description
1 polymer ?
#
loop_
_entity_poly.entity_id
_entity_poly.type
_entity_poly.pdbx_seq_one_letter_code
_entity_poly.pdbx_strand_id
1 'polypeptide(L)'
;MSARHPIIAVTGSSGAGTTTTSVAFRKIFQQLDLHAAELEGDSFHRFTRPEMDMAIRKARDLGRHVSYFGPEANDFGLLEQSFKEYGQSGQGQSRKYLHTYDEAVPWNQVPGTFTPWQPLPQNTDILFYEGLHGGVVTAQHNVAEQV
;
A
#
# COMPACT_ATOMS: atom_id res chain seq x y z
N MET A 1 16.03 -2.46 -7.51
CA MET A 1 16.56 -2.16 -6.17
C MET A 1 17.55 -0.99 -6.15
N SER A 2 17.27 0.04 -5.36
CA SER A 2 18.23 1.13 -5.08
C SER A 2 19.12 0.78 -3.90
N ALA A 3 20.44 0.90 -4.06
CA ALA A 3 21.38 0.68 -2.96
C ALA A 3 21.36 1.80 -1.90
N ARG A 4 20.79 2.97 -2.22
CA ARG A 4 20.75 4.13 -1.31
C ARG A 4 19.44 4.24 -0.52
N HIS A 5 18.33 3.81 -1.13
CA HIS A 5 17.00 3.88 -0.54
C HIS A 5 16.34 2.50 -0.67
N PRO A 6 16.73 1.54 0.19
CA PRO A 6 16.21 0.19 0.13
C PRO A 6 14.69 0.16 0.40
N ILE A 7 14.02 -0.82 -0.21
CA ILE A 7 12.60 -1.07 -0.04
C ILE A 7 12.45 -2.50 0.47
N ILE A 8 11.68 -2.69 1.54
CA ILE A 8 11.25 -4.01 1.99
C ILE A 8 9.74 -4.10 1.77
N ALA A 9 9.32 -5.02 0.91
CA ALA A 9 7.92 -5.28 0.65
C ALA A 9 7.49 -6.63 1.24
N VAL A 10 6.65 -6.60 2.26
CA VAL A 10 5.99 -7.78 2.81
C VAL A 10 4.67 -7.97 2.09
N THR A 11 4.57 -9.05 1.32
CA THR A 11 3.37 -9.34 0.54
C THR A 11 2.53 -10.48 1.11
N GLY A 12 1.24 -10.25 1.27
CA GLY A 12 0.30 -11.26 1.77
C GLY A 12 -1.04 -10.67 2.19
N SER A 13 -2.00 -11.55 2.49
CA SER A 13 -3.32 -11.12 2.98
C SER A 13 -3.24 -10.62 4.42
N SER A 14 -3.95 -9.53 4.70
CA SER A 14 -4.16 -9.05 6.06
C SER A 14 -4.72 -10.18 6.94
N GLY A 15 -4.12 -10.39 8.11
CA GLY A 15 -4.48 -11.47 9.03
C GLY A 15 -3.86 -12.85 8.72
N ALA A 16 -3.19 -13.04 7.58
CA ALA A 16 -2.44 -14.27 7.27
C ALA A 16 -1.01 -14.26 7.85
N GLY A 17 -0.79 -13.48 8.92
CA GLY A 17 0.51 -13.29 9.55
C GLY A 17 1.28 -12.04 9.10
N THR A 18 0.80 -11.28 8.11
CA THR A 18 1.45 -10.03 7.66
C THR A 18 1.61 -9.04 8.80
N THR A 19 0.57 -8.86 9.62
CA THR A 19 0.62 -7.98 10.80
C THR A 19 1.69 -8.41 11.81
N THR A 20 1.84 -9.72 12.03
CA THR A 20 2.88 -10.26 12.91
C THR A 20 4.27 -10.00 12.33
N THR A 21 4.43 -10.18 11.02
CA THR A 21 5.66 -9.86 10.29
C THR A 21 5.99 -8.37 10.36
N SER A 22 5.02 -7.48 10.16
CA SER A 22 5.19 -6.02 10.29
C SER A 22 5.63 -5.63 11.70
N VAL A 23 5.04 -6.23 12.74
CA VAL A 23 5.50 -6.02 14.13
C VAL A 23 6.93 -6.49 14.33
N ALA A 24 7.34 -7.61 13.72
CA ALA A 24 8.72 -8.09 13.80
C ALA A 24 9.70 -7.13 13.13
N PHE A 25 9.39 -6.64 11.92
CA PHE A 25 10.23 -5.65 11.23
C PHE A 25 10.33 -4.33 11.99
N ARG A 26 9.22 -3.81 12.53
CA ARG A 26 9.25 -2.61 13.38
C ARG A 26 10.17 -2.76 14.59
N LYS A 27 10.19 -3.94 15.22
CA LYS A 27 11.14 -4.23 16.32
C LYS A 27 12.58 -4.28 15.83
N ILE A 28 12.85 -4.86 14.67
CA ILE A 28 14.18 -4.90 14.06
C ILE A 28 14.65 -3.47 13.75
N PHE A 29 13.81 -2.65 13.13
CA PHE A 29 14.15 -1.24 12.83
C PHE A 29 14.45 -0.46 14.11
N GLN A 30 13.65 -0.62 15.17
CA GLN A 30 13.93 -0.02 16.47
C GLN A 30 15.26 -0.49 17.08
N GLN A 31 15.59 -1.78 16.99
CA GLN A 31 16.84 -2.32 17.52
C GLN A 31 18.07 -1.85 16.76
N LEU A 32 17.92 -1.58 15.46
CA LEU A 32 18.99 -1.10 14.59
C LEU A 32 19.03 0.43 14.46
N ASP A 33 18.16 1.14 15.18
CA ASP A 33 17.99 2.59 15.09
C ASP A 33 17.74 3.09 13.65
N LEU A 34 16.91 2.35 12.91
CA LEU A 34 16.50 2.67 11.54
C LEU A 34 15.17 3.41 11.51
N HIS A 35 15.11 4.50 10.76
CA HIS A 35 13.90 5.27 10.53
C HIS A 35 13.20 4.81 9.25
N ALA A 36 12.11 4.05 9.40
CA ALA A 36 11.35 3.53 8.27
C ALA A 36 10.20 4.46 7.84
N ALA A 37 10.10 4.72 6.55
CA ALA A 37 8.86 5.16 5.93
C ALA A 37 7.89 3.97 5.82
N GLU A 38 6.66 4.10 6.30
CA GLU A 38 5.65 3.04 6.24
C GLU A 38 4.67 3.30 5.10
N LEU A 39 4.34 2.25 4.34
CA LEU A 39 3.41 2.32 3.22
C LEU A 39 2.48 1.11 3.20
N GLU A 40 1.18 1.38 3.26
CA GLU A 40 0.14 0.35 3.30
C GLU A 40 -0.35 0.03 1.89
N GLY A 41 -0.61 -1.25 1.59
CA GLY A 41 -1.10 -1.67 0.28
C GLY A 41 -2.46 -1.11 -0.08
N ASP A 42 -3.32 -0.95 0.92
CA ASP A 42 -4.68 -0.44 0.73
C ASP A 42 -4.69 1.04 0.27
N SER A 43 -3.58 1.76 0.46
CA SER A 43 -3.37 3.10 -0.10
C SER A 43 -3.53 3.13 -1.62
N PHE A 44 -3.30 2.01 -2.30
CA PHE A 44 -3.33 1.87 -3.75
C PHE A 44 -4.63 1.27 -4.27
N HIS A 45 -5.66 1.09 -3.43
CA HIS A 45 -7.00 0.78 -3.92
C HIS A 45 -7.52 1.88 -4.85
N ARG A 46 -8.19 1.48 -5.93
CA ARG A 46 -8.86 2.41 -6.87
C ARG A 46 -10.17 2.95 -6.32
N PHE A 47 -10.79 2.22 -5.41
CA PHE A 47 -12.16 2.46 -4.98
C PHE A 47 -12.27 2.62 -3.47
N THR A 48 -13.08 3.59 -3.06
CA THR A 48 -13.68 3.59 -1.72
C THR A 48 -14.60 2.37 -1.55
N ARG A 49 -14.98 2.04 -0.31
CA ARG A 49 -15.87 0.91 -0.04
C ARG A 49 -17.18 0.99 -0.84
N PRO A 50 -17.91 2.14 -0.89
CA PRO A 50 -19.12 2.25 -1.70
C PRO A 50 -18.87 2.11 -3.21
N GLU A 51 -17.75 2.66 -3.71
CA GLU A 51 -17.39 2.53 -5.12
C GLU A 51 -17.05 1.08 -5.49
N MET A 52 -16.37 0.36 -4.60
CA MET A 52 -16.05 -1.06 -4.81
C MET A 52 -17.31 -1.91 -4.83
N ASP A 53 -18.25 -1.67 -3.89
CA ASP A 53 -19.54 -2.37 -3.89
C ASP A 53 -20.31 -2.15 -5.19
N MET A 54 -20.29 -0.92 -5.71
CA MET A 54 -20.88 -0.61 -7.02
C MET A 54 -20.13 -1.32 -8.16
N ALA A 55 -18.80 -1.34 -8.15
CA ALA A 55 -17.99 -1.99 -9.17
C ALA A 55 -18.25 -3.50 -9.22
N ILE A 56 -18.35 -4.16 -8.06
CA ILE A 56 -18.69 -5.58 -7.95
C ILE A 56 -20.08 -5.85 -8.54
N ARG A 57 -21.09 -5.02 -8.22
CA ARG A 57 -22.45 -5.18 -8.76
C ARG A 57 -22.47 -5.05 -10.29
N LYS A 58 -21.85 -3.99 -10.83
CA LYS A 58 -21.77 -3.76 -12.27
C LYS A 58 -21.04 -4.90 -12.99
N ALA A 59 -19.94 -5.39 -12.43
CA ALA A 59 -19.21 -6.51 -13.00
C ALA A 59 -20.07 -7.78 -13.02
N ARG A 60 -20.81 -8.05 -11.93
CA ARG A 60 -21.70 -9.20 -11.83
C ARG A 60 -22.81 -9.16 -12.87
N ASP A 61 -23.41 -8.00 -13.13
CA ASP A 61 -24.45 -7.83 -14.16
C ASP A 61 -23.91 -8.14 -15.58
N LEU A 62 -22.60 -7.98 -15.79
CA LEU A 62 -21.89 -8.31 -17.02
C LEU A 62 -21.28 -9.73 -17.01
N GLY A 63 -21.57 -10.55 -15.99
CA GLY A 63 -21.00 -11.90 -15.86
C GLY A 63 -19.50 -11.93 -15.54
N ARG A 64 -18.94 -10.85 -15.00
CA ARG A 64 -17.54 -10.70 -14.59
C ARG A 64 -17.41 -10.62 -13.07
N HIS A 65 -16.18 -10.78 -12.57
CA HIS A 65 -15.85 -10.67 -11.15
C HIS A 65 -14.74 -9.65 -10.93
N VAL A 66 -14.98 -8.71 -10.01
CA VAL A 66 -13.98 -7.75 -9.52
C VAL A 66 -13.67 -8.09 -8.08
N SER A 67 -12.39 -8.06 -7.70
CA SER A 67 -11.95 -8.34 -6.33
C SER A 67 -10.74 -7.48 -5.97
N TYR A 68 -10.52 -7.31 -4.67
CA TYR A 68 -9.34 -6.62 -4.12
C TYR A 68 -8.01 -7.30 -4.47
N PHE A 69 -8.01 -8.54 -4.95
CA PHE A 69 -6.79 -9.21 -5.41
C PHE A 69 -6.37 -8.80 -6.82
N GLY A 70 -7.31 -8.29 -7.63
CA GLY A 70 -7.10 -8.04 -9.04
C GLY A 70 -6.64 -6.62 -9.38
N PRO A 71 -6.11 -6.42 -10.61
CA PRO A 71 -5.68 -5.10 -11.11
C PRO A 71 -6.84 -4.11 -11.28
N GLU A 72 -8.09 -4.60 -11.38
CA GLU A 72 -9.26 -3.73 -11.53
C GLU A 72 -9.56 -2.92 -10.26
N ALA A 73 -9.20 -3.44 -9.09
CA ALA A 73 -9.42 -2.77 -7.80
C ALA A 73 -8.18 -2.04 -7.27
N ASN A 74 -7.04 -2.16 -7.93
CA ASN A 74 -5.74 -1.68 -7.45
C ASN A 74 -5.00 -0.86 -8.53
N ASP A 75 -4.28 0.16 -8.11
CA ASP A 75 -3.43 0.96 -8.98
C ASP A 75 -1.97 0.51 -8.90
N PHE A 76 -1.65 -0.56 -9.64
CA PHE A 76 -0.28 -1.10 -9.68
C PHE A 76 0.72 -0.14 -10.34
N GLY A 77 0.28 0.70 -11.28
CA GLY A 77 1.13 1.72 -11.87
C GLY A 77 1.52 2.79 -10.86
N LEU A 78 0.56 3.22 -10.03
CA LEU A 78 0.86 4.14 -8.92
C LEU A 78 1.79 3.49 -7.88
N LEU A 79 1.56 2.23 -7.52
CA LEU A 79 2.44 1.50 -6.59
C LEU A 79 3.88 1.39 -7.11
N GLU A 80 4.04 0.98 -8.38
CA GLU A 80 5.34 0.89 -9.07
C GLU A 80 6.04 2.25 -9.07
N GLN A 81 5.31 3.31 -9.42
CA GLN A 81 5.85 4.67 -9.46
C GLN A 81 6.26 5.17 -8.07
N SER A 82 5.48 4.89 -7.02
CA SER A 82 5.83 5.24 -5.64
C SER A 82 7.10 4.54 -5.16
N PHE A 83 7.25 3.25 -5.46
CA PHE A 83 8.49 2.51 -5.13
C PHE A 83 9.69 3.09 -5.89
N LYS A 84 9.52 3.36 -7.18
CA LYS A 84 10.58 3.95 -8.01
C LYS A 84 11.00 5.33 -7.51
N GLU A 85 10.04 6.19 -7.16
CA GLU A 85 10.31 7.53 -6.63
C GLU A 85 11.10 7.48 -5.32
N TYR A 86 10.68 6.62 -4.39
CA TYR A 86 11.40 6.39 -3.14
C TYR A 86 12.80 5.85 -3.39
N GLY A 87 12.94 4.83 -4.25
CA GLY A 87 14.24 4.26 -4.60
C GLY A 87 15.22 5.30 -5.17
N GLN A 88 14.72 6.31 -5.90
CA GLN A 88 15.55 7.35 -6.50
C GLN A 88 15.90 8.49 -5.54
N SER A 89 14.97 8.88 -4.66
CA SER A 89 15.06 10.16 -3.94
C SER A 89 14.90 10.06 -2.42
N GLY A 90 14.49 8.90 -1.89
CA GLY A 90 14.09 8.73 -0.50
C GLY A 90 12.81 9.48 -0.12
N GLN A 91 12.10 10.04 -1.10
CA GLN A 91 10.87 10.81 -0.93
C GLN A 91 9.69 10.09 -1.58
N GLY A 92 8.49 10.53 -1.24
CA GLY A 92 7.27 10.02 -1.81
C GLY A 92 6.07 10.50 -1.01
N GLN A 93 4.91 9.92 -1.32
CA GLN A 93 3.67 10.22 -0.64
C GLN A 93 2.97 8.93 -0.21
N SER A 94 2.21 9.03 0.87
CA SER A 94 1.31 7.98 1.34
C SER A 94 -0.06 8.57 1.66
N ARG A 95 -1.08 7.73 1.63
CA ARG A 95 -2.41 8.02 2.18
C ARG A 95 -2.90 6.79 2.91
N LYS A 96 -3.91 6.91 3.76
CA LYS A 96 -4.49 5.78 4.47
C LYS A 96 -5.85 5.42 3.92
N TYR A 97 -6.14 4.13 3.86
CA TYR A 97 -7.50 3.64 3.67
C TYR A 97 -8.09 3.38 5.06
N LEU A 98 -9.16 4.09 5.40
CA LEU A 98 -9.71 4.11 6.75
C LEU A 98 -10.61 2.90 6.95
N HIS A 99 -10.21 1.95 7.79
CA HIS A 99 -10.95 0.70 8.00
C HIS A 99 -12.02 0.82 9.06
N THR A 100 -11.78 1.65 10.08
CA THR A 100 -12.59 1.78 11.29
C THR A 100 -13.02 3.23 11.54
N TYR A 101 -14.02 3.42 12.42
CA TYR A 101 -14.44 4.75 12.82
C TYR A 101 -13.35 5.47 13.62
N ASP A 102 -12.60 4.75 14.45
CA ASP A 102 -11.50 5.32 15.24
C ASP A 102 -10.40 5.90 14.35
N GLU A 103 -10.12 5.25 13.21
CA GLU A 103 -9.23 5.78 12.18
C GLU A 103 -9.83 6.98 11.44
N ALA A 104 -11.14 6.96 11.16
CA ALA A 104 -11.79 7.94 10.29
C ALA A 104 -12.19 9.25 10.98
N VAL A 105 -12.56 9.18 12.26
CA VAL A 105 -12.98 10.34 13.08
C VAL A 105 -11.93 11.47 13.09
N PRO A 106 -10.62 11.19 13.30
CA PRO A 106 -9.58 12.23 13.23
C PRO A 106 -9.52 13.00 11.91
N TRP A 107 -10.05 12.42 10.83
CA TRP A 107 -10.07 13.02 9.50
C TRP A 107 -11.42 13.65 9.13
N ASN A 108 -12.41 13.60 10.04
CA ASN A 108 -13.81 13.92 9.74
C ASN A 108 -14.35 13.15 8.52
N GLN A 109 -13.95 11.89 8.39
CA GLN A 109 -14.35 10.99 7.31
C GLN A 109 -15.14 9.80 7.85
N VAL A 110 -15.57 8.92 6.94
CA VAL A 110 -16.24 7.66 7.28
C VAL A 110 -15.35 6.47 6.90
N PRO A 111 -15.50 5.31 7.54
CA PRO A 111 -14.77 4.12 7.14
C PRO A 111 -15.02 3.76 5.68
N GLY A 112 -13.99 3.25 5.01
CA GLY A 112 -13.98 2.90 3.61
C GLY A 112 -13.57 4.04 2.68
N THR A 113 -13.07 5.15 3.20
CA THR A 113 -12.55 6.28 2.39
C THR A 113 -11.02 6.42 2.52
N PHE A 114 -10.46 7.29 1.69
CA PHE A 114 -9.04 7.60 1.69
C PHE A 114 -8.75 8.94 2.35
N THR A 115 -7.69 9.00 3.15
CA THR A 115 -7.11 10.29 3.55
C THR A 115 -6.53 10.99 2.32
N PRO A 116 -6.31 12.32 2.38
CA PRO A 116 -5.45 13.00 1.42
C PRO A 116 -4.05 12.39 1.38
N TRP A 117 -3.38 12.51 0.24
CA TRP A 117 -1.95 12.18 0.13
C TRP A 117 -1.14 13.13 1.00
N GLN A 118 -0.19 12.55 1.73
CA GLN A 118 0.76 13.26 2.59
C GLN A 118 2.18 12.83 2.25
N PRO A 119 3.17 13.73 2.37
CA PRO A 119 4.56 13.35 2.18
C PRO A 119 4.97 12.27 3.18
N LEU A 120 5.81 11.34 2.73
CA LEU A 120 6.49 10.41 3.62
C LEU A 120 7.39 11.17 4.61
N PRO A 121 7.71 10.58 5.78
CA PRO A 121 8.68 11.16 6.70
C PRO A 121 10.01 11.47 6.00
N GLN A 122 10.62 12.60 6.35
CA GLN A 122 11.95 12.96 5.85
C GLN A 122 13.04 12.16 6.56
N ASN A 123 14.22 12.06 5.94
CA ASN A 123 15.40 11.38 6.50
C ASN A 123 15.09 9.93 6.91
N THR A 124 14.51 9.16 5.99
CA THR A 124 14.23 7.74 6.20
C THR A 124 15.35 6.89 5.61
N ASP A 125 15.68 5.81 6.32
CA ASP A 125 16.70 4.84 5.91
C ASP A 125 16.13 3.77 4.98
N ILE A 126 14.81 3.52 5.09
CA ILE A 126 14.15 2.41 4.41
C ILE A 126 12.67 2.69 4.18
N LEU A 127 12.11 2.21 3.07
CA LEU A 127 10.68 2.12 2.87
C LEU A 127 10.21 0.71 3.22
N PHE A 128 9.26 0.61 4.15
CA PHE A 128 8.60 -0.63 4.53
C PHE A 128 7.18 -0.64 3.99
N TYR A 129 6.91 -1.56 3.07
CA TYR A 129 5.59 -1.81 2.50
C TYR A 129 4.96 -3.06 3.09
N GLU A 130 3.69 -2.98 3.48
CA GLU A 130 2.84 -4.14 3.80
C GLU A 130 1.60 -4.13 2.92
N GLY A 131 1.33 -5.22 2.20
CA GLY A 131 0.08 -5.34 1.45
C GLY A 131 0.03 -6.53 0.50
N LEU A 132 -1.03 -6.63 -0.30
CA LEU A 132 -1.24 -7.78 -1.18
C LEU A 132 -0.33 -7.83 -2.42
N HIS A 133 0.30 -6.71 -2.80
CA HIS A 133 0.83 -6.54 -4.16
C HIS A 133 2.27 -6.01 -4.23
N GLY A 134 3.02 -6.08 -3.14
CA GLY A 134 4.40 -5.56 -3.06
C GLY A 134 5.40 -6.23 -4.02
N GLY A 135 5.04 -7.38 -4.59
CA GLY A 135 5.84 -8.09 -5.61
C GLY A 135 5.06 -8.40 -6.88
N VAL A 136 4.01 -7.62 -7.19
CA VAL A 136 3.17 -7.91 -8.36
C VAL A 136 3.93 -7.67 -9.68
N VAL A 137 3.75 -8.57 -10.64
CA VAL A 137 4.23 -8.45 -12.01
C VAL A 137 3.05 -8.66 -12.94
N THR A 138 2.83 -7.71 -13.84
CA THR A 138 1.81 -7.76 -14.88
C THR A 138 2.46 -7.47 -16.23
N ALA A 139 1.69 -7.53 -17.32
CA ALA A 139 2.20 -7.15 -18.64
C ALA A 139 2.53 -5.65 -18.75
N GLN A 140 1.99 -4.81 -17.86
CA GLN A 140 2.16 -3.35 -17.90
C GLN A 140 3.07 -2.81 -16.79
N HIS A 141 3.18 -3.52 -15.67
CA HIS A 141 3.82 -3.03 -14.43
C HIS A 141 4.66 -4.12 -13.79
N ASN A 142 5.88 -3.77 -13.35
CA ASN A 142 6.77 -4.67 -12.61
C ASN A 142 7.20 -4.03 -11.28
N VAL A 143 6.37 -4.20 -10.26
CA VAL A 143 6.67 -3.69 -8.90
C VAL A 143 7.85 -4.42 -8.29
N ALA A 144 8.00 -5.72 -8.59
CA ALA A 144 9.04 -6.57 -8.04
C ALA A 144 10.47 -6.11 -8.40
N GLU A 145 10.68 -5.41 -9.52
CA GLU A 145 11.99 -4.86 -9.90
C GLU A 145 12.48 -3.72 -9.01
N GLN A 146 11.57 -3.05 -8.29
CA GLN A 146 11.90 -1.90 -7.46
C GLN A 146 12.40 -2.31 -6.07
N VAL A 147 11.99 -3.49 -5.60
CA VAL A 147 12.32 -4.05 -4.28
C VAL A 147 13.71 -4.68 -4.27
#